data_AF-A0A2E0DGD3-F1
#
_entry.id   AF-A0A2E0DGD3-F1
#
_cell.length_a   1.000
_cell.length_b   1.000
_cell.length_c   1.000
_cell.angle_alpha   90.00
_cell.angle_beta   90.00
_cell.angle_gamma   90.00
#
_symmetry.space_group_name_H-M   'P 1'
#
loop_
_entity.id
_entity.type
_entity.pdbx_description
1 polymer ?
#
loop_
_entity_poly.entity_id
_entity_poly.type
_entity_poly.pdbx_seq_one_letter_code
_entity_poly.pdbx_strand_id
1 'polypeptide(L)'
;MREVENSGPFGDSIIPHRTLDFSVCGLGPWSLVVPATVYPPREDTRILADAIMALDLEPSTAVEVGCGSGALSILLAENGWDVFAFDVNPYAVAASRSNVDESGHSNRVTVNEGGVGEPGWKIPKRTGLIVWNLPYLNPLDDGALQLEPIEEASMTDIPNGGWSAELMSHVCDCNEDGLIVLLLMRSDPKSPSNKEDWMREGWSSRVIKSLRMGDEKIEAVAFWRPGLGLSPVIVDECNSTMTESQSLPEDGWQRIRSRRQYSGRGRGESKWESREGDITATWRVVVEDEGGVFPGLIQTSVGAAVANIIGCRTKWPNDLIDKQGMKLGGIMVESSSNELGIRVGVGINSSPRMISEDRVSGWSETLGPVSADIVFGSVDSSISGILEVVPGLPSVSSEALLDLSWRGISSSLSEGAFPSFSGNEARVVGLDIGGGLILEREGDVSIVTDLDTVEWFFPTGS
;
A
#
# COMPACT_ATOMS: atom_id res chain seq x y z
N MET A 1 -20.49 40.04 27.37
CA MET A 1 -21.86 39.51 27.41
C MET A 1 -22.69 40.32 26.41
N ARG A 2 -22.75 39.82 25.18
CA ARG A 2 -23.72 40.18 24.14
C ARG A 2 -24.05 38.84 23.49
N GLU A 3 -25.19 38.28 23.86
CA GLU A 3 -25.76 37.13 23.18
C GLU A 3 -26.17 37.59 21.78
N VAL A 4 -25.69 36.89 20.77
CA VAL A 4 -26.22 36.96 19.42
C VAL A 4 -26.99 35.66 19.25
N GLU A 5 -28.32 35.76 19.25
CA GLU A 5 -29.19 34.64 18.89
C GLU A 5 -28.96 34.31 17.41
N ASN A 6 -28.42 33.12 17.14
CA ASN A 6 -28.17 32.62 15.80
C ASN A 6 -29.33 31.69 15.40
N SER A 7 -30.18 32.16 14.49
CA SER A 7 -31.24 31.35 13.87
C SER A 7 -30.65 30.51 12.73
N GLY A 8 -29.96 29.42 13.09
CA GLY A 8 -29.58 28.34 12.18
C GLY A 8 -30.68 27.28 12.07
N PRO A 9 -30.51 26.22 11.25
CA PRO A 9 -31.54 25.20 10.97
C PRO A 9 -31.95 24.36 12.20
N PHE A 10 -31.26 24.52 13.33
CA PHE A 10 -31.63 23.97 14.63
C PHE A 10 -32.64 24.89 15.35
N GLY A 11 -33.83 25.06 14.76
CA GLY A 11 -34.97 25.64 15.49
C GLY A 11 -35.42 24.70 16.62
N ASP A 12 -35.45 25.22 17.85
CA ASP A 12 -36.03 24.65 19.08
C ASP A 12 -35.57 23.24 19.56
N SER A 13 -34.55 22.65 18.93
CA SER A 13 -33.93 21.39 19.38
C SER A 13 -32.55 21.67 20.00
N ILE A 14 -32.44 21.57 21.32
CA ILE A 14 -31.19 21.79 22.08
C ILE A 14 -30.32 20.53 21.97
N ILE A 15 -29.84 20.20 20.77
CA ILE A 15 -28.76 19.20 20.63
C ILE A 15 -27.46 19.93 20.96
N PRO A 16 -26.71 19.51 22.00
CA PRO A 16 -25.43 20.11 22.32
C PRO A 16 -24.50 20.02 21.11
N HIS A 17 -23.90 21.14 20.73
CA HIS A 17 -22.98 21.23 19.61
C HIS A 17 -21.85 22.21 19.95
N ARG A 18 -20.78 22.13 19.17
CA ARG A 18 -19.67 23.10 19.18
C ARG A 18 -19.45 23.63 17.78
N THR A 19 -18.90 24.84 17.71
CA THR A 19 -18.36 25.38 16.46
C THR A 19 -16.84 25.25 16.50
N LEU A 20 -16.24 24.80 15.40
CA LEU A 20 -14.79 24.71 15.25
C LEU A 20 -14.37 25.19 13.87
N ASP A 21 -13.25 25.91 13.82
CA ASP A 21 -12.64 26.33 12.57
C ASP A 21 -11.74 25.23 12.03
N PHE A 22 -11.99 24.80 10.80
CA PHE A 22 -11.17 23.82 10.10
C PHE A 22 -10.48 24.47 8.89
N SER A 23 -9.17 24.26 8.75
CA SER A 23 -8.37 24.76 7.63
C SER A 23 -7.24 23.80 7.29
N VAL A 24 -6.96 23.65 6.00
CA VAL A 24 -5.97 22.71 5.45
C VAL A 24 -5.29 23.35 4.26
N CYS A 25 -3.96 23.29 4.19
CA CYS A 25 -3.17 23.77 3.05
C CYS A 25 -3.52 25.16 2.50
N GLY A 26 -3.97 26.09 3.37
CA GLY A 26 -4.36 27.45 2.97
C GLY A 26 -5.82 27.59 2.51
N LEU A 27 -6.59 26.50 2.46
CA LEU A 27 -8.03 26.49 2.26
C LEU A 27 -8.76 26.65 3.60
N GLY A 28 -9.95 27.28 3.54
CA GLY A 28 -10.72 27.70 4.71
C GLY A 28 -10.30 29.08 5.25
N PRO A 29 -10.55 29.38 6.54
CA PRO A 29 -11.18 28.50 7.52
C PRO A 29 -12.69 28.32 7.25
N TRP A 30 -13.18 27.10 7.44
CA TRP A 30 -14.60 26.80 7.49
C TRP A 30 -15.04 26.67 8.95
N SER A 31 -16.06 27.42 9.34
CA SER A 31 -16.67 27.35 10.67
C SER A 31 -17.68 26.21 10.67
N LEU A 32 -17.31 25.07 11.26
CA LEU A 32 -18.11 23.84 11.25
C LEU A 32 -18.94 23.71 12.53
N VAL A 33 -20.25 23.51 12.38
CA VAL A 33 -21.12 23.07 13.47
C VAL A 33 -20.99 21.56 13.65
N VAL A 34 -20.59 21.11 14.84
CA VAL A 34 -20.38 19.70 15.15
C VAL A 34 -21.20 19.29 16.37
N PRO A 35 -22.22 18.41 16.20
CA PRO A 35 -23.00 17.85 17.30
C PRO A 35 -22.12 17.07 18.29
N ALA A 36 -22.53 16.98 19.55
CA ALA A 36 -21.75 16.32 20.60
C ALA A 36 -21.52 14.82 20.36
N THR A 37 -22.46 14.14 19.70
CA THR A 37 -22.39 12.71 19.33
C THR A 37 -21.62 12.46 18.02
N VAL A 38 -21.07 13.51 17.41
CA VAL A 38 -20.29 13.41 16.16
C VAL A 38 -18.82 13.62 16.48
N TYR A 39 -17.99 12.69 15.99
CA TYR A 39 -16.55 12.80 16.13
C TYR A 39 -16.05 14.07 15.41
N PRO A 40 -15.37 14.98 16.12
CA PRO A 40 -14.94 16.24 15.52
C PRO A 40 -13.71 16.05 14.64
N PRO A 41 -13.52 16.89 13.60
CA PRO A 41 -12.24 17.02 12.93
C PRO A 41 -11.09 17.24 13.91
N ARG A 42 -10.06 16.40 13.81
CA ARG A 42 -8.87 16.39 14.67
C ARG A 42 -7.60 16.16 13.83
N GLU A 43 -6.50 15.80 14.49
CA GLU A 43 -5.21 15.48 13.86
C GLU A 43 -5.34 14.40 12.78
N ASP A 44 -6.16 13.38 12.99
CA ASP A 44 -6.46 12.31 12.03
C ASP A 44 -7.12 12.84 10.74
N THR A 45 -8.13 13.70 10.89
CA THR A 45 -8.85 14.36 9.80
C THR A 45 -7.91 15.27 9.03
N ARG A 46 -6.97 15.94 9.72
CA ARG A 46 -5.94 16.76 9.09
C ARG A 46 -4.95 15.92 8.28
N ILE A 47 -4.52 14.76 8.78
CA ILE A 47 -3.65 13.84 8.03
C ILE A 47 -4.33 13.33 6.77
N LEU A 48 -5.61 12.94 6.85
CA LEU A 48 -6.36 12.52 5.68
C LEU A 48 -6.57 13.67 4.69
N ALA A 49 -6.85 14.88 5.17
CA ALA A 49 -6.94 16.07 4.35
C ALA A 49 -5.61 16.42 3.64
N ASP A 50 -4.49 16.38 4.36
CA ASP A 50 -3.15 16.58 3.79
C ASP A 50 -2.80 15.48 2.76
N ALA A 51 -3.35 14.28 2.92
CA ALA A 51 -3.21 13.20 1.94
C ALA A 51 -4.04 13.47 0.68
N ILE A 52 -5.30 13.90 0.82
CA ILE A 52 -6.15 14.33 -0.30
C ILE A 52 -5.46 15.45 -1.09
N MET A 53 -4.92 16.46 -0.41
CA MET A 53 -4.20 17.57 -1.03
C MET A 53 -2.87 17.18 -1.69
N ALA A 54 -2.32 16.00 -1.36
CA ALA A 54 -1.14 15.47 -2.01
C ALA A 54 -1.48 14.66 -3.27
N LEU A 55 -2.77 14.42 -3.54
CA LEU A 55 -3.22 13.78 -4.77
C LEU A 55 -3.41 14.85 -5.85
N ASP A 56 -2.91 14.57 -7.05
CA ASP A 56 -3.11 15.38 -8.26
C ASP A 56 -4.00 14.64 -9.26
N LEU A 57 -5.14 14.17 -8.77
CA LEU A 57 -6.13 13.42 -9.55
C LEU A 57 -7.09 14.40 -10.23
N GLU A 58 -7.40 14.14 -11.50
CA GLU A 58 -8.44 14.87 -12.22
C GLU A 58 -9.81 14.70 -11.53
N PRO A 59 -10.43 15.79 -11.02
CA PRO A 59 -11.65 15.69 -10.25
C PRO A 59 -12.80 15.10 -11.07
N SER A 60 -13.49 14.14 -10.46
CA SER A 60 -14.70 13.52 -11.02
C SER A 60 -15.73 13.32 -9.90
N THR A 61 -16.13 12.08 -9.63
CA THR A 61 -16.99 11.74 -8.49
C THR A 61 -16.14 11.22 -7.34
N ALA A 62 -16.32 11.80 -6.15
CA ALA A 62 -15.75 11.30 -4.91
C ALA A 62 -16.84 10.72 -4.01
N VAL A 63 -16.52 9.67 -3.27
CA VAL A 63 -17.36 9.13 -2.19
C VAL A 63 -16.64 9.32 -0.87
N GLU A 64 -17.30 9.97 0.09
CA GLU A 64 -16.82 10.02 1.48
C GLU A 64 -17.67 9.10 2.35
N VAL A 65 -17.01 8.22 3.10
CA VAL A 65 -17.64 7.33 4.07
C VAL A 65 -17.39 7.88 5.48
N GLY A 66 -18.45 8.01 6.27
CA GLY A 66 -18.37 8.58 7.61
C GLY A 66 -18.09 10.08 7.59
N CYS A 67 -18.90 10.85 6.84
CA CYS A 67 -18.62 12.26 6.59
C CYS A 67 -18.64 13.16 7.86
N GLY A 68 -19.26 12.72 8.96
CA GLY A 68 -19.18 13.38 10.25
C GLY A 68 -19.71 14.82 10.22
N SER A 69 -18.79 15.79 10.22
CA SER A 69 -19.12 17.22 10.12
C SER A 69 -19.14 17.77 8.69
N GLY A 70 -18.74 16.98 7.69
CA GLY A 70 -18.61 17.40 6.30
C GLY A 70 -17.30 18.11 5.97
N ALA A 71 -16.33 18.10 6.88
CA ALA A 71 -15.05 18.79 6.70
C ALA A 71 -14.29 18.35 5.44
N LEU A 72 -14.18 17.03 5.20
CA LEU A 72 -13.50 16.51 4.00
C LEU A 72 -14.40 16.60 2.76
N SER A 73 -15.73 16.46 2.90
CA SER A 73 -16.68 16.74 1.82
C SER A 73 -16.50 18.15 1.24
N ILE A 74 -16.39 19.15 2.12
CA ILE A 74 -16.16 20.54 1.74
C ILE A 74 -14.80 20.67 1.06
N LEU A 75 -13.75 20.08 1.61
CA LEU A 75 -12.41 20.08 1.02
C LEU A 75 -12.40 19.47 -0.39
N LEU A 76 -13.04 18.32 -0.59
CA LEU A 76 -13.14 17.65 -1.88
C LEU A 76 -13.91 18.52 -2.88
N ALA A 77 -15.03 19.13 -2.48
CA ALA A 77 -15.81 20.02 -3.33
C ALA A 77 -15.04 21.29 -3.72
N GLU A 78 -14.27 21.87 -2.79
CA GLU A 78 -13.38 23.00 -3.04
C GLU A 78 -12.30 22.65 -4.08
N ASN A 79 -11.84 21.39 -4.09
CA ASN A 79 -10.93 20.84 -5.11
C ASN A 79 -11.66 20.35 -6.37
N GLY A 80 -12.93 20.71 -6.56
CA GLY A 80 -13.67 20.50 -7.81
C GLY A 80 -14.37 19.14 -7.96
N TRP A 81 -14.36 18.30 -6.93
CA TRP A 81 -15.06 17.00 -6.94
C TRP A 81 -16.57 17.15 -6.79
N ASP A 82 -17.32 16.26 -7.42
CA ASP A 82 -18.72 16.02 -7.10
C ASP A 82 -18.80 14.92 -6.04
N VAL A 83 -19.25 15.26 -4.84
CA VAL A 83 -19.09 14.44 -3.64
C VAL A 83 -20.40 13.77 -3.25
N PHE A 84 -20.35 12.46 -3.05
CA PHE A 84 -21.40 11.68 -2.39
C PHE A 84 -20.91 11.29 -0.99
N ALA A 85 -21.45 11.96 0.02
CA ALA A 85 -21.08 11.77 1.40
C ALA A 85 -22.12 10.87 2.10
N PHE A 86 -21.64 9.92 2.90
CA PHE A 86 -22.48 8.99 3.64
C PHE A 86 -22.10 8.98 5.12
N ASP A 87 -23.10 8.90 5.99
CA ASP A 87 -22.90 8.64 7.41
C ASP A 87 -24.08 7.85 7.97
N VAL A 88 -23.80 6.93 8.89
CA VAL A 88 -24.85 6.16 9.60
C VAL A 88 -25.52 7.01 10.69
N ASN A 89 -24.84 8.06 11.17
CA ASN A 89 -25.36 8.95 12.18
C ASN A 89 -26.21 10.07 11.54
N PRO A 90 -27.54 10.12 11.78
CA PRO A 90 -28.40 11.17 11.21
C PRO A 90 -28.03 12.58 11.69
N TYR A 91 -27.40 12.72 12.87
CA TYR A 91 -26.89 14.01 13.33
C TYR A 91 -25.66 14.46 12.55
N ALA A 92 -24.79 13.52 12.14
CA ALA A 92 -23.66 13.80 11.25
C ALA A 92 -24.16 14.24 9.87
N VAL A 93 -25.18 13.55 9.33
CA VAL A 93 -25.82 13.92 8.06
C VAL A 93 -26.42 15.32 8.12
N ALA A 94 -27.18 15.65 9.17
CA ALA A 94 -27.76 16.97 9.34
C ALA A 94 -26.69 18.07 9.47
N ALA A 95 -25.65 17.83 10.27
CA ALA A 95 -24.54 18.77 10.44
C ALA A 95 -23.76 18.99 9.15
N SER A 96 -23.42 17.90 8.45
CA SER A 96 -22.71 17.95 7.17
C SER A 96 -23.50 18.72 6.12
N ARG A 97 -24.82 18.51 6.01
CA ARG A 97 -25.68 19.30 5.11
C ARG A 97 -25.66 20.79 5.43
N SER A 98 -25.75 21.15 6.72
CA SER A 98 -25.68 22.55 7.15
C SER A 98 -24.34 23.18 6.81
N ASN A 99 -23.23 22.51 7.15
CA ASN A 99 -21.88 23.03 6.92
C ASN A 99 -21.53 23.15 5.42
N VAL A 100 -21.99 22.21 4.61
CA VAL A 100 -21.87 22.25 3.14
C VAL A 100 -22.63 23.44 2.55
N ASP A 101 -23.82 23.75 3.08
CA ASP A 101 -24.61 24.88 2.61
C ASP A 101 -23.97 26.22 3.01
N GLU A 102 -23.52 26.32 4.27
CA GLU A 102 -22.82 27.50 4.77
C GLU A 102 -21.49 27.77 4.06
N SER A 103 -20.81 26.72 3.56
CA SER A 103 -19.59 26.84 2.75
C SER A 103 -19.85 27.11 1.27
N GLY A 104 -21.11 27.06 0.81
CA GLY A 104 -21.48 27.35 -0.58
C GLY A 104 -21.24 26.19 -1.56
N HIS A 105 -21.15 24.96 -1.08
CA HIS A 105 -20.87 23.76 -1.90
C HIS A 105 -22.06 22.81 -2.07
N SER A 106 -23.28 23.24 -1.72
CA SER A 106 -24.52 22.47 -1.90
C SER A 106 -24.78 22.01 -3.34
N ASN A 107 -24.15 22.63 -4.33
CA ASN A 107 -24.26 22.23 -5.74
C ASN A 107 -23.34 21.05 -6.12
N ARG A 108 -22.37 20.70 -5.27
CA ARG A 108 -21.38 19.64 -5.53
C ARG A 108 -21.44 18.50 -4.51
N VAL A 109 -21.90 18.76 -3.29
CA VAL A 109 -21.95 17.74 -2.24
C VAL A 109 -23.38 17.27 -2.02
N THR A 110 -23.60 15.95 -2.12
CA THR A 110 -24.84 15.28 -1.73
C THR A 110 -24.58 14.41 -0.51
N VAL A 111 -25.21 14.74 0.61
CA VAL A 111 -25.08 13.97 1.87
C VAL A 111 -26.28 13.05 2.08
N ASN A 112 -26.03 11.76 2.34
CA ASN A 112 -27.05 10.73 2.54
C ASN A 112 -26.81 9.95 3.85
N GLU A 113 -27.88 9.39 4.40
CA GLU A 113 -27.77 8.41 5.48
C GLU A 113 -27.40 7.03 4.90
N GLY A 114 -26.42 6.36 5.50
CA GLY A 114 -26.01 5.00 5.12
C GLY A 114 -24.56 4.68 5.52
N GLY A 115 -24.27 3.40 5.69
CA GLY A 115 -22.94 2.85 5.93
C GLY A 115 -22.60 1.71 4.97
N VAL A 116 -21.33 1.35 4.86
CA VAL A 116 -20.90 0.25 3.98
C VAL A 116 -21.67 -1.03 4.32
N GLY A 117 -22.32 -1.63 3.32
CA GLY A 117 -23.16 -2.82 3.48
C GLY A 117 -24.59 -2.56 3.99
N GLU A 118 -24.95 -1.32 4.32
CA GLU A 118 -26.29 -0.95 4.81
C GLU A 118 -27.23 -0.42 3.71
N PRO A 119 -28.56 -0.45 3.93
CA PRO A 119 -29.49 0.21 3.03
C PRO A 119 -29.17 1.70 2.83
N GLY A 120 -29.12 2.15 1.58
CA GLY A 120 -28.82 3.54 1.23
C GLY A 120 -27.39 3.78 0.78
N TRP A 121 -26.46 2.88 1.14
CA TRP A 121 -25.09 2.91 0.64
C TRP A 121 -25.02 2.53 -0.84
N LYS A 122 -24.18 3.26 -1.59
CA LYS A 122 -23.88 2.98 -2.99
C LYS A 122 -22.59 3.67 -3.40
N ILE A 123 -21.88 3.05 -4.34
CA ILE A 123 -20.77 3.68 -5.07
C ILE A 123 -21.34 4.14 -6.41
N PRO A 124 -21.46 5.47 -6.66
CA PRO A 124 -21.92 5.98 -7.95
C PRO A 124 -21.01 5.52 -9.09
N LYS A 125 -21.56 5.44 -10.30
CA LYS A 125 -20.75 5.23 -11.51
C LYS A 125 -19.76 6.38 -11.69
N ARG A 126 -18.59 6.09 -12.28
CA ARG A 126 -17.51 7.07 -12.49
C ARG A 126 -16.97 7.65 -11.17
N THR A 127 -17.00 6.86 -10.09
CA THR A 127 -16.28 7.18 -8.86
C THR A 127 -14.80 7.04 -9.12
N GLY A 128 -14.06 8.15 -9.04
CA GLY A 128 -12.61 8.18 -9.18
C GLY A 128 -11.88 8.09 -7.83
N LEU A 129 -12.55 8.50 -6.75
CA LEU A 129 -11.97 8.53 -5.41
C LEU A 129 -12.97 8.08 -4.35
N ILE A 130 -12.59 7.15 -3.49
CA ILE A 130 -13.29 6.84 -2.24
C ILE A 130 -12.39 7.27 -1.08
N VAL A 131 -12.93 8.00 -0.11
CA VAL A 131 -12.22 8.48 1.08
C VAL A 131 -12.91 7.97 2.33
N TRP A 132 -12.14 7.42 3.28
CA TRP A 132 -12.67 7.04 4.58
C TRP A 132 -11.63 7.22 5.70
N ASN A 133 -12.00 7.96 6.74
CA ASN A 133 -11.34 7.87 8.05
C ASN A 133 -11.89 6.66 8.81
N LEU A 134 -11.17 5.53 8.82
CA LEU A 134 -11.70 4.27 9.38
C LEU A 134 -11.78 4.32 10.92
N PRO A 135 -12.82 3.72 11.51
CA PRO A 135 -12.77 3.29 12.91
C PRO A 135 -11.60 2.32 13.11
N TYR A 136 -10.78 2.52 14.14
CA TYR A 136 -9.54 1.76 14.34
C TYR A 136 -9.31 1.21 15.75
N LEU A 137 -10.23 1.45 16.69
CA LEU A 137 -10.20 0.77 17.98
C LEU A 137 -10.51 -0.71 17.80
N ASN A 138 -9.89 -1.55 18.62
CA ASN A 138 -10.12 -2.99 18.55
C ASN A 138 -11.56 -3.32 19.01
N PRO A 139 -12.19 -4.36 18.43
CA PRO A 139 -13.46 -4.86 18.92
C PRO A 139 -13.40 -5.11 20.44
N LEU A 140 -14.44 -4.70 21.15
CA LEU A 140 -14.53 -4.89 22.59
C LEU A 140 -14.69 -6.38 22.95
N ASP A 141 -14.07 -6.81 24.05
CA ASP A 141 -14.30 -8.12 24.65
C ASP A 141 -15.71 -8.22 25.27
N ASP A 142 -16.25 -9.44 25.35
CA ASP A 142 -17.54 -9.70 26.02
C ASP A 142 -17.55 -9.15 27.45
N GLY A 143 -18.41 -8.16 27.71
CA GLY A 143 -18.61 -7.55 29.04
C GLY A 143 -17.85 -6.24 29.29
N ALA A 144 -17.15 -5.69 28.29
CA ALA A 144 -16.58 -4.35 28.37
C ALA A 144 -17.67 -3.26 28.39
N LEU A 145 -17.34 -2.08 28.94
CA LEU A 145 -18.20 -0.90 28.85
C LEU A 145 -18.31 -0.48 27.39
N GLN A 146 -19.51 -0.58 26.83
CA GLN A 146 -19.84 -0.16 25.47
C GLN A 146 -20.29 1.31 25.48
N LEU A 147 -19.89 2.06 24.46
CA LEU A 147 -20.51 3.36 24.18
C LEU A 147 -21.93 3.16 23.64
N GLU A 148 -22.68 4.25 23.45
CA GLU A 148 -23.93 4.17 22.69
C GLU A 148 -23.63 3.67 21.27
N PRO A 149 -24.52 2.88 20.63
CA PRO A 149 -24.20 2.15 19.39
C PRO A 149 -23.61 3.01 18.26
N ILE A 150 -24.06 4.26 18.14
CA ILE A 150 -23.59 5.22 17.13
C ILE A 150 -22.17 5.72 17.44
N GLU A 151 -21.88 5.97 18.71
CA GLU A 151 -20.54 6.40 19.15
C GLU A 151 -19.55 5.25 18.98
N GLU A 152 -19.95 4.02 19.32
CA GLU A 152 -19.16 2.81 19.13
C GLU A 152 -18.85 2.58 17.64
N ALA A 153 -19.84 2.69 16.75
CA ALA A 153 -19.67 2.52 15.31
C ALA A 153 -18.68 3.53 14.69
N SER A 154 -18.50 4.70 15.30
CA SER A 154 -17.55 5.70 14.83
C SER A 154 -16.08 5.40 15.22
N MET A 155 -15.86 4.52 16.20
CA MET A 155 -14.55 4.33 16.82
C MET A 155 -14.01 2.91 16.64
N THR A 156 -14.89 1.91 16.60
CA THR A 156 -14.52 0.50 16.72
C THR A 156 -14.54 -0.21 15.37
N ASP A 157 -13.44 -0.89 15.09
CA ASP A 157 -13.28 -1.75 13.92
C ASP A 157 -14.06 -3.07 14.11
N ILE A 158 -14.31 -3.79 13.02
CA ILE A 158 -15.02 -5.08 13.06
C ILE A 158 -14.04 -6.27 13.00
N PRO A 159 -14.43 -7.47 13.46
CA PRO A 159 -13.62 -8.67 13.29
C PRO A 159 -13.36 -9.02 11.81
N ASN A 160 -12.47 -9.98 11.55
CA ASN A 160 -12.24 -10.59 10.23
C ASN A 160 -11.79 -9.61 9.12
N GLY A 161 -10.78 -8.79 9.38
CA GLY A 161 -10.19 -7.86 8.39
C GLY A 161 -10.72 -6.43 8.48
N GLY A 162 -11.70 -6.19 9.37
CA GLY A 162 -12.17 -4.85 9.67
C GLY A 162 -13.02 -4.21 8.58
N TRP A 163 -13.37 -2.95 8.81
CA TRP A 163 -14.14 -2.13 7.89
C TRP A 163 -13.45 -1.94 6.55
N SER A 164 -12.11 -1.99 6.52
CA SER A 164 -11.36 -1.93 5.26
C SER A 164 -11.64 -3.14 4.36
N ALA A 165 -11.75 -4.35 4.91
CA ALA A 165 -12.06 -5.56 4.15
C ALA A 165 -13.53 -5.58 3.73
N GLU A 166 -14.44 -5.11 4.60
CA GLU A 166 -15.86 -4.94 4.25
C GLU A 166 -16.00 -3.99 3.06
N LEU A 167 -15.40 -2.79 3.10
CA LEU A 167 -15.41 -1.87 1.95
C LEU A 167 -14.83 -2.51 0.69
N MET A 168 -13.69 -3.18 0.80
CA MET A 168 -13.07 -3.85 -0.33
C MET A 168 -14.02 -4.82 -1.04
N SER A 169 -14.84 -5.56 -0.29
CA SER A 169 -15.81 -6.49 -0.89
C SER A 169 -16.83 -5.80 -1.79
N HIS A 170 -17.32 -4.60 -1.41
CA HIS A 170 -18.24 -3.80 -2.23
C HIS A 170 -17.54 -3.08 -3.38
N VAL A 171 -16.28 -2.69 -3.19
CA VAL A 171 -15.49 -2.04 -4.24
C VAL A 171 -15.08 -3.05 -5.32
N CYS A 172 -14.79 -4.31 -4.96
CA CYS A 172 -14.47 -5.37 -5.92
C CYS A 172 -15.60 -5.62 -6.93
N ASP A 173 -16.85 -5.37 -6.55
CA ASP A 173 -18.00 -5.45 -7.45
C ASP A 173 -18.14 -4.22 -8.37
N CYS A 174 -17.42 -3.14 -8.08
CA CYS A 174 -17.41 -1.92 -8.86
C CYS A 174 -16.32 -2.00 -9.94
N ASN A 175 -16.72 -2.18 -11.20
CA ASN A 175 -15.80 -2.24 -12.34
C ASN A 175 -15.48 -0.83 -12.89
N GLU A 176 -14.90 0.02 -12.05
CA GLU A 176 -14.46 1.38 -12.42
C GLU A 176 -12.93 1.40 -12.57
N ASP A 177 -12.46 1.46 -13.82
CA ASP A 177 -11.04 1.60 -14.14
C ASP A 177 -10.49 2.91 -13.54
N GLY A 178 -9.30 2.86 -12.97
CA GLY A 178 -8.66 4.04 -12.38
C GLY A 178 -9.19 4.51 -11.02
N LEU A 179 -10.10 3.75 -10.38
CA LEU A 179 -10.54 4.05 -9.02
C LEU A 179 -9.38 4.03 -8.01
N ILE A 180 -9.27 5.09 -7.22
CA ILE A 180 -8.40 5.19 -6.04
C ILE A 180 -9.24 5.12 -4.77
N VAL A 181 -8.84 4.28 -3.81
CA VAL A 181 -9.42 4.27 -2.46
C VAL A 181 -8.39 4.80 -1.48
N LEU A 182 -8.69 5.89 -0.78
CA LEU A 182 -7.83 6.51 0.22
C LEU A 182 -8.41 6.28 1.62
N LEU A 183 -7.73 5.47 2.41
CA LEU A 183 -8.17 5.11 3.76
C LEU A 183 -7.18 5.63 4.80
N LEU A 184 -7.67 6.28 5.84
CA LEU A 184 -6.88 6.49 7.05
C LEU A 184 -7.04 5.28 7.96
N MET A 185 -5.94 4.61 8.31
CA MET A 185 -5.94 3.42 9.17
C MET A 185 -4.78 3.44 10.15
N ARG A 186 -4.95 2.73 11.28
CA ARG A 186 -3.86 2.51 12.23
C ARG A 186 -2.97 1.35 11.77
N SER A 187 -1.69 1.64 11.61
CA SER A 187 -0.64 0.71 11.18
C SER A 187 0.16 0.11 12.35
N ASP A 188 0.21 0.81 13.50
CA ASP A 188 0.87 0.33 14.72
C ASP A 188 0.09 0.83 15.95
N PRO A 189 -0.27 -0.03 16.93
CA PRO A 189 -0.27 -1.49 16.79
C PRO A 189 -1.21 -1.92 15.66
N LYS A 190 -0.98 -3.13 15.14
CA LYS A 190 -1.76 -3.66 14.02
C LYS A 190 -3.26 -3.69 14.35
N SER A 191 -4.08 -3.07 13.50
CA SER A 191 -5.55 -3.12 13.56
C SER A 191 -6.12 -4.25 12.70
N PRO A 192 -7.40 -4.64 12.91
CA PRO A 192 -8.10 -5.56 12.01
C PRO A 192 -8.04 -5.07 10.56
N SER A 193 -8.38 -3.81 10.32
CA SER A 193 -8.16 -3.14 9.03
C SER A 193 -6.68 -2.98 8.72
N ASN A 194 -6.22 -3.58 7.62
CA ASN A 194 -4.81 -3.58 7.22
C ASN A 194 -4.62 -3.68 5.71
N LYS A 195 -3.46 -3.20 5.22
CA LYS A 195 -3.10 -3.19 3.80
C LYS A 195 -2.77 -4.58 3.24
N GLU A 196 -2.34 -5.53 4.06
CA GLU A 196 -1.95 -6.85 3.57
C GLU A 196 -3.16 -7.65 3.04
N ASP A 197 -4.35 -7.42 3.59
CA ASP A 197 -5.59 -8.02 3.09
C ASP A 197 -5.94 -7.51 1.69
N TRP A 198 -5.75 -6.22 1.43
CA TRP A 198 -5.92 -5.63 0.10
C TRP A 198 -4.93 -6.21 -0.92
N MET A 199 -3.65 -6.34 -0.55
CA MET A 199 -2.64 -6.93 -1.43
C MET A 199 -2.96 -8.39 -1.78
N ARG A 200 -3.47 -9.17 -0.83
CA ARG A 200 -3.88 -10.57 -1.07
C ARG A 200 -5.03 -10.66 -2.07
N GLU A 201 -5.93 -9.69 -2.07
CA GLU A 201 -7.04 -9.58 -3.02
C GLU A 201 -6.67 -8.87 -4.33
N GLY A 202 -5.38 -8.62 -4.57
CA GLY A 202 -4.88 -8.05 -5.83
C GLY A 202 -5.03 -6.52 -5.93
N TRP A 203 -4.97 -5.82 -4.79
CA TRP A 203 -4.90 -4.36 -4.73
C TRP A 203 -3.51 -3.90 -4.30
N SER A 204 -2.94 -3.00 -5.06
CA SER A 204 -1.73 -2.28 -4.68
C SER A 204 -2.03 -1.28 -3.57
N SER A 205 -0.99 -0.90 -2.82
CA SER A 205 -1.14 0.19 -1.85
C SER A 205 0.12 1.03 -1.72
N ARG A 206 -0.08 2.30 -1.34
CA ARG A 206 0.98 3.27 -1.04
C ARG A 206 0.57 4.18 0.10
N VAL A 207 1.48 4.38 1.05
CA VAL A 207 1.29 5.35 2.12
C VAL A 207 1.54 6.76 1.57
N ILE A 208 0.53 7.62 1.64
CA ILE A 208 0.58 9.01 1.17
C ILE A 208 1.03 9.94 2.30
N LYS A 209 0.49 9.75 3.50
CA LYS A 209 0.86 10.46 4.73
C LYS A 209 0.88 9.51 5.91
N SER A 210 1.69 9.81 6.91
CA SER A 210 1.70 9.07 8.17
C SER A 210 1.95 9.99 9.36
N LEU A 211 1.45 9.60 10.52
CA LEU A 211 1.66 10.31 11.78
C LEU A 211 1.83 9.31 12.92
N ARG A 212 2.87 9.51 13.73
CA ARG A 212 3.06 8.80 15.01
C ARG A 212 2.51 9.67 16.13
N MET A 213 1.57 9.14 16.91
CA MET A 213 0.97 9.77 18.08
C MET A 213 1.20 8.87 19.29
N GLY A 214 2.30 9.11 20.01
CA GLY A 214 2.73 8.25 21.11
C GLY A 214 3.03 6.83 20.61
N ASP A 215 2.31 5.85 21.15
CA ASP A 215 2.49 4.44 20.82
C ASP A 215 1.75 4.02 19.54
N GLU A 216 0.91 4.90 18.99
CA GLU A 216 0.14 4.62 17.79
C GLU A 216 0.73 5.28 16.55
N LYS A 217 0.59 4.62 15.40
CA LYS A 217 0.91 5.16 14.08
C LYS A 217 -0.29 5.03 13.15
N ILE A 218 -0.80 6.14 12.65
CA ILE A 218 -1.83 6.19 11.61
C ILE A 218 -1.23 6.52 10.25
N GLU A 219 -1.79 5.95 9.19
CA GLU A 219 -1.34 6.10 7.81
C GLU A 219 -2.55 6.37 6.92
N ALA A 220 -2.45 7.39 6.06
CA ALA A 220 -3.35 7.58 4.93
C ALA A 220 -2.80 6.78 3.76
N VAL A 221 -3.50 5.71 3.38
CA VAL A 221 -3.05 4.72 2.42
C VAL A 221 -3.96 4.75 1.20
N ALA A 222 -3.37 4.97 0.02
CA ALA A 222 -4.05 4.85 -1.25
C ALA A 222 -4.00 3.40 -1.73
N PHE A 223 -5.10 2.89 -2.27
CA PHE A 223 -5.25 1.57 -2.86
C PHE A 223 -5.77 1.69 -4.30
N TRP A 224 -5.25 0.85 -5.19
CA TRP A 224 -5.66 0.78 -6.59
C TRP A 224 -5.43 -0.62 -7.17
N ARG A 225 -6.05 -0.93 -8.31
CA ARG A 225 -5.75 -2.16 -9.07
C ARG A 225 -4.47 -1.96 -9.89
N PRO A 226 -3.48 -2.86 -9.85
CA PRO A 226 -2.26 -2.75 -10.66
C PRO A 226 -2.57 -2.44 -12.12
N GLY A 227 -1.85 -1.49 -12.71
CA GLY A 227 -2.09 -1.01 -14.08
C GLY A 227 -3.42 -0.30 -14.28
N LEU A 228 -4.00 0.21 -13.20
CA LEU A 228 -5.33 0.84 -13.16
C LEU A 228 -6.42 -0.06 -13.77
N GLY A 229 -6.28 -1.38 -13.61
CA GLY A 229 -7.20 -2.39 -14.15
C GLY A 229 -6.69 -3.09 -15.42
N LEU A 230 -5.60 -2.62 -16.03
CA LEU A 230 -4.97 -3.31 -17.16
C LEU A 230 -4.55 -4.72 -16.74
N SER A 231 -4.97 -5.77 -17.44
CA SER A 231 -4.58 -7.16 -17.11
C SER A 231 -3.17 -7.53 -17.60
N PRO A 232 -2.48 -8.48 -16.92
CA PRO A 232 -1.14 -8.91 -17.33
C PRO A 232 -1.21 -9.74 -18.62
N VAL A 233 -0.12 -9.75 -19.41
CA VAL A 233 0.00 -10.69 -20.51
C VAL A 233 0.37 -12.06 -19.93
N ILE A 234 -0.46 -13.08 -20.18
CA ILE A 234 -0.20 -14.46 -19.75
C ILE A 234 0.12 -15.30 -20.98
N VAL A 235 1.28 -15.97 -20.96
CA VAL A 235 1.69 -16.93 -21.99
C VAL A 235 1.92 -18.31 -21.39
N ASP A 236 1.59 -19.37 -22.13
CA ASP A 236 1.84 -20.73 -21.65
C ASP A 236 3.35 -21.01 -21.55
N GLU A 237 4.08 -20.70 -22.61
CA GLU A 237 5.50 -21.02 -22.68
C GLU A 237 6.27 -19.91 -23.39
N CYS A 238 7.50 -19.64 -22.95
CA CYS A 238 8.40 -18.73 -23.63
C CYS A 238 9.88 -19.10 -23.38
N ASN A 239 10.81 -18.45 -24.09
CA ASN A 239 12.23 -18.61 -23.78
C ASN A 239 12.56 -17.92 -22.46
N SER A 240 12.25 -16.63 -22.35
CA SER A 240 12.39 -15.86 -21.12
C SER A 240 11.39 -14.72 -21.06
N THR A 241 10.70 -14.57 -19.92
CA THR A 241 9.81 -13.42 -19.69
C THR A 241 10.55 -12.09 -19.80
N MET A 242 11.84 -12.06 -19.45
CA MET A 242 12.71 -10.90 -19.60
C MET A 242 12.81 -10.44 -21.07
N THR A 243 12.96 -11.40 -22.01
CA THR A 243 13.05 -11.11 -23.44
C THR A 243 11.68 -10.80 -24.03
N GLU A 244 10.66 -11.61 -23.73
CA GLU A 244 9.31 -11.40 -24.27
C GLU A 244 8.71 -10.07 -23.83
N SER A 245 9.06 -9.59 -22.64
CA SER A 245 8.58 -8.29 -22.14
C SER A 245 8.95 -7.12 -23.05
N GLN A 246 10.01 -7.21 -23.87
CA GLN A 246 10.40 -6.18 -24.82
C GLN A 246 9.33 -5.90 -25.89
N SER A 247 8.42 -6.85 -26.12
CA SER A 247 7.31 -6.69 -27.06
C SER A 247 6.09 -5.97 -26.46
N LEU A 248 6.04 -5.80 -25.13
CA LEU A 248 4.97 -5.07 -24.46
C LEU A 248 5.09 -3.56 -24.78
N PRO A 249 4.02 -2.77 -24.59
CA PRO A 249 4.11 -1.32 -24.65
C PRO A 249 5.20 -0.75 -23.71
N GLU A 250 5.71 0.44 -24.01
CA GLU A 250 6.72 1.11 -23.17
C GLU A 250 6.09 1.95 -22.06
N ASP A 251 4.78 2.22 -22.16
CA ASP A 251 3.99 3.04 -21.26
C ASP A 251 3.06 2.20 -20.37
N GLY A 252 2.76 2.76 -19.19
CA GLY A 252 1.89 2.14 -18.19
C GLY A 252 2.52 0.93 -17.48
N TRP A 253 1.73 0.29 -16.62
CA TRP A 253 2.16 -0.87 -15.84
C TRP A 253 2.09 -2.17 -16.65
N GLN A 254 3.12 -2.41 -17.46
CA GLN A 254 3.21 -3.58 -18.31
C GLN A 254 3.91 -4.74 -17.59
N ARG A 255 3.33 -5.93 -17.70
CA ARG A 255 3.93 -7.14 -17.16
C ARG A 255 3.48 -8.37 -17.92
N ILE A 256 4.38 -9.34 -17.96
CA ILE A 256 4.16 -10.64 -18.58
C ILE A 256 4.48 -11.73 -17.57
N ARG A 257 3.64 -12.77 -17.54
CA ARG A 257 3.89 -14.01 -16.80
C ARG A 257 3.84 -15.19 -17.74
N SER A 258 4.77 -16.13 -17.52
CA SER A 258 4.78 -17.41 -18.23
C SER A 258 4.52 -18.57 -17.28
N ARG A 259 3.81 -19.60 -17.74
CA ARG A 259 3.66 -20.87 -16.99
C ARG A 259 4.94 -21.71 -17.06
N ARG A 260 5.75 -21.52 -18.10
CA ARG A 260 7.00 -22.28 -18.30
C ARG A 260 8.03 -21.51 -19.12
N GLN A 261 9.27 -21.43 -18.61
CA GLN A 261 10.41 -20.91 -19.35
C GLN A 261 11.36 -22.01 -19.82
N TYR A 262 11.88 -21.87 -21.05
CA TYR A 262 12.87 -22.78 -21.63
C TYR A 262 14.32 -22.36 -21.36
N SER A 263 14.56 -21.06 -21.23
CA SER A 263 15.90 -20.46 -21.12
C SER A 263 15.89 -19.32 -20.11
N GLY A 264 15.27 -19.56 -18.95
CA GLY A 264 15.31 -18.63 -17.83
C GLY A 264 16.74 -18.33 -17.41
N ARG A 265 17.02 -17.04 -17.16
CA ARG A 265 18.34 -16.55 -16.78
C ARG A 265 18.30 -16.06 -15.34
N GLY A 266 19.33 -16.41 -14.59
CA GLY A 266 19.67 -15.73 -13.34
C GLY A 266 20.77 -14.70 -13.59
N ARG A 267 21.35 -14.18 -12.51
CA ARG A 267 22.48 -13.23 -12.59
C ARG A 267 23.73 -13.90 -13.19
N GLY A 268 24.52 -13.15 -13.94
CA GLY A 268 25.74 -13.63 -14.59
C GLY A 268 25.42 -14.68 -15.66
N GLU A 269 26.10 -15.83 -15.61
CA GLU A 269 25.85 -16.97 -16.51
C GLU A 269 24.89 -18.02 -15.92
N SER A 270 24.30 -17.75 -14.74
CA SER A 270 23.43 -18.72 -14.07
C SER A 270 22.09 -18.92 -14.80
N LYS A 271 21.56 -20.14 -14.74
CA LYS A 271 20.26 -20.50 -15.32
C LYS A 271 19.19 -20.54 -14.25
N TRP A 272 18.00 -20.06 -14.59
CA TRP A 272 16.80 -20.19 -13.76
C TRP A 272 15.98 -21.40 -14.23
N GLU A 273 15.94 -22.46 -13.42
CA GLU A 273 15.13 -23.65 -13.70
C GLU A 273 13.72 -23.50 -13.10
N SER A 274 12.75 -23.15 -13.96
CA SER A 274 11.34 -23.07 -13.61
C SER A 274 10.59 -24.37 -13.88
N ARG A 275 9.59 -24.68 -13.05
CA ARG A 275 8.59 -25.72 -13.30
C ARG A 275 7.20 -25.13 -13.46
N GLU A 276 6.31 -25.91 -14.05
CA GLU A 276 4.89 -25.54 -14.06
C GLU A 276 4.39 -25.32 -12.62
N GLY A 277 3.65 -24.24 -12.44
CA GLY A 277 3.17 -23.81 -11.14
C GLY A 277 4.10 -22.82 -10.44
N ASP A 278 5.35 -22.62 -10.86
CA ASP A 278 6.20 -21.53 -10.35
C ASP A 278 5.72 -20.16 -10.84
N ILE A 279 6.19 -19.09 -10.17
CA ILE A 279 6.07 -17.74 -10.70
C ILE A 279 7.29 -17.48 -11.57
N THR A 280 7.03 -17.15 -12.83
CA THR A 280 8.02 -16.56 -13.72
C THR A 280 7.39 -15.36 -14.42
N ALA A 281 7.80 -14.16 -14.02
CA ALA A 281 7.18 -12.94 -14.50
C ALA A 281 8.20 -11.81 -14.66
N THR A 282 7.91 -10.87 -15.55
CA THR A 282 8.70 -9.65 -15.75
C THR A 282 7.79 -8.43 -15.84
N TRP A 283 8.14 -7.37 -15.12
CA TRP A 283 7.50 -6.06 -15.15
C TRP A 283 8.39 -5.09 -15.94
N ARG A 284 7.79 -4.26 -16.80
CA ARG A 284 8.44 -3.07 -17.35
C ARG A 284 8.07 -1.89 -16.45
N VAL A 285 9.10 -1.24 -15.92
CA VAL A 285 8.95 -0.10 -15.03
C VAL A 285 9.50 1.13 -15.75
N VAL A 286 8.62 2.11 -15.92
CA VAL A 286 8.97 3.41 -16.51
C VAL A 286 9.81 4.20 -15.51
N VAL A 287 10.81 4.90 -16.02
CA VAL A 287 11.73 5.71 -15.23
C VAL A 287 11.55 7.16 -15.65
N GLU A 288 10.95 7.98 -14.78
CA GLU A 288 10.56 9.35 -15.14
C GLU A 288 11.64 10.43 -14.86
N ASP A 289 12.73 10.11 -14.13
CA ASP A 289 13.64 11.14 -13.63
C ASP A 289 15.12 10.99 -14.06
N GLU A 290 15.76 12.14 -14.31
CA GLU A 290 17.19 12.30 -14.67
C GLU A 290 18.13 12.06 -13.46
N GLY A 291 17.58 11.98 -12.24
CA GLY A 291 18.29 11.79 -10.96
C GLY A 291 18.94 10.41 -10.73
N GLY A 292 18.80 9.50 -11.70
CA GLY A 292 19.46 8.19 -11.72
C GLY A 292 18.63 7.10 -11.04
N VAL A 293 18.20 6.13 -11.83
CA VAL A 293 17.72 4.86 -11.29
C VAL A 293 18.91 4.05 -10.83
N PHE A 294 18.81 3.49 -9.62
CA PHE A 294 19.79 2.57 -9.08
C PHE A 294 19.23 1.14 -9.20
N PRO A 295 19.64 0.34 -10.22
CA PRO A 295 19.14 -1.02 -10.39
C PRO A 295 19.33 -1.89 -9.15
N GLY A 296 20.42 -1.68 -8.39
CA GLY A 296 20.67 -2.37 -7.14
C GLY A 296 19.64 -2.05 -6.05
N LEU A 297 19.30 -0.76 -5.89
CA LEU A 297 18.25 -0.33 -4.96
C LEU A 297 16.88 -0.91 -5.31
N ILE A 298 16.52 -0.90 -6.59
CA ILE A 298 15.26 -1.48 -7.07
C ILE A 298 15.24 -3.00 -6.83
N GLN A 299 16.35 -3.67 -7.08
CA GLN A 299 16.47 -5.11 -6.85
C GLN A 299 16.28 -5.46 -5.37
N THR A 300 16.91 -4.71 -4.45
CA THR A 300 16.78 -4.94 -3.01
C THR A 300 15.40 -4.54 -2.49
N SER A 301 14.81 -3.46 -3.00
CA SER A 301 13.49 -2.97 -2.55
C SER A 301 12.37 -3.89 -3.02
N VAL A 302 12.42 -4.37 -4.28
CA VAL A 302 11.51 -5.40 -4.80
C VAL A 302 11.70 -6.70 -4.03
N GLY A 303 12.94 -7.11 -3.77
CA GLY A 303 13.23 -8.30 -2.97
C GLY A 303 12.58 -8.21 -1.58
N ALA A 304 12.72 -7.07 -0.89
CA ALA A 304 12.10 -6.85 0.42
C ALA A 304 10.57 -6.84 0.38
N ALA A 305 9.97 -6.18 -0.62
CA ALA A 305 8.52 -6.14 -0.81
C ALA A 305 7.94 -7.54 -1.04
N VAL A 306 8.54 -8.30 -1.97
CA VAL A 306 8.13 -9.66 -2.30
C VAL A 306 8.38 -10.62 -1.13
N ALA A 307 9.49 -10.49 -0.42
CA ALA A 307 9.78 -11.33 0.75
C ALA A 307 8.69 -11.18 1.83
N ASN A 308 8.24 -9.94 2.08
CA ASN A 308 7.20 -9.66 3.05
C ASN A 308 5.87 -10.33 2.70
N ILE A 309 5.41 -10.24 1.44
CA ILE A 309 4.12 -10.82 1.03
C ILE A 309 4.16 -12.35 0.93
N ILE A 310 5.31 -12.93 0.57
CA ILE A 310 5.50 -14.39 0.51
C ILE A 310 5.74 -14.99 1.91
N GLY A 311 6.11 -14.17 2.90
CA GLY A 311 6.45 -14.64 4.24
C GLY A 311 7.82 -15.32 4.31
N CYS A 312 8.78 -14.85 3.52
CA CYS A 312 10.15 -15.34 3.46
C CYS A 312 11.18 -14.25 3.82
N ARG A 313 12.47 -14.53 3.65
CA ARG A 313 13.60 -13.64 3.99
C ARG A 313 14.31 -13.19 2.71
N THR A 314 15.05 -12.09 2.81
CA THR A 314 15.95 -11.67 1.72
C THR A 314 17.39 -12.10 2.02
N LYS A 315 18.11 -12.51 0.97
CA LYS A 315 19.56 -12.62 0.95
C LYS A 315 20.08 -11.64 -0.09
N TRP A 316 20.84 -10.66 0.39
CA TRP A 316 21.38 -9.61 -0.47
C TRP A 316 22.23 -10.21 -1.61
N PRO A 317 22.10 -9.69 -2.85
CA PRO A 317 21.32 -8.51 -3.23
C PRO A 317 19.96 -8.83 -3.83
N ASN A 318 19.64 -10.09 -4.10
CA ASN A 318 18.57 -10.42 -5.04
C ASN A 318 17.87 -11.76 -4.79
N ASP A 319 18.22 -12.47 -3.72
CA ASP A 319 17.67 -13.80 -3.46
C ASP A 319 16.56 -13.73 -2.41
N LEU A 320 15.50 -14.48 -2.66
CA LEU A 320 14.49 -14.81 -1.66
C LEU A 320 14.84 -16.16 -1.07
N ILE A 321 14.83 -16.26 0.25
CA ILE A 321 15.23 -17.46 0.99
C ILE A 321 14.20 -17.80 2.08
N ASP A 322 14.09 -19.07 2.44
CA ASP A 322 13.30 -19.48 3.60
C ASP A 322 14.02 -19.14 4.93
N LYS A 323 13.43 -19.54 6.05
CA LYS A 323 13.99 -19.31 7.39
C LYS A 323 15.29 -20.08 7.65
N GLN A 324 15.60 -21.08 6.84
CA GLN A 324 16.79 -21.92 6.92
C GLN A 324 17.89 -21.45 5.96
N GLY A 325 17.66 -20.37 5.19
CA GLY A 325 18.60 -19.85 4.20
C GLY A 325 18.52 -20.54 2.84
N MET A 326 17.56 -21.44 2.63
CA MET A 326 17.40 -22.16 1.36
C MET A 326 16.75 -21.26 0.31
N LYS A 327 17.23 -21.34 -0.93
CA LYS A 327 16.71 -20.50 -2.02
C LYS A 327 15.24 -20.81 -2.30
N LEU A 328 14.40 -19.78 -2.28
CA LEU A 328 12.97 -19.83 -2.60
C LEU A 328 12.66 -19.10 -3.90
N GLY A 329 13.41 -18.03 -4.19
CA GLY A 329 13.17 -17.17 -5.35
C GLY A 329 14.36 -16.27 -5.69
N GLY A 330 14.22 -15.49 -6.75
CA GLY A 330 15.22 -14.52 -7.17
C GLY A 330 14.60 -13.34 -7.92
N ILE A 331 15.19 -12.18 -7.72
CA ILE A 331 14.92 -10.93 -8.44
C ILE A 331 16.05 -10.70 -9.43
N MET A 332 15.73 -10.19 -10.61
CA MET A 332 16.71 -9.77 -11.60
C MET A 332 16.29 -8.44 -12.22
N VAL A 333 17.15 -7.44 -12.19
CA VAL A 333 16.89 -6.14 -12.80
C VAL A 333 17.81 -5.95 -14.00
N GLU A 334 17.23 -5.67 -15.16
CA GLU A 334 17.96 -5.30 -16.38
C GLU A 334 17.58 -3.89 -16.82
N SER A 335 18.58 -3.12 -17.21
CA SER A 335 18.41 -1.85 -17.91
C SER A 335 19.09 -1.94 -19.27
N SER A 336 18.52 -1.29 -20.26
CA SER A 336 19.04 -1.23 -21.63
C SER A 336 19.12 0.22 -22.05
N SER A 337 20.23 0.65 -22.66
CA SER A 337 20.36 2.01 -23.20
C SER A 337 19.37 2.34 -24.30
N ASN A 338 18.71 1.31 -24.86
CA ASN A 338 17.78 1.44 -25.98
C ASN A 338 16.31 1.42 -25.54
N GLU A 339 16.04 1.39 -24.23
CA GLU A 339 14.68 1.32 -23.67
C GLU A 339 14.47 2.44 -22.65
N LEU A 340 13.25 2.99 -22.61
CA LEU A 340 12.87 4.10 -21.72
C LEU A 340 12.65 3.67 -20.26
N GLY A 341 13.00 2.44 -19.89
CA GLY A 341 12.72 1.90 -18.56
C GLY A 341 13.60 0.71 -18.19
N ILE A 342 13.26 0.10 -17.06
CA ILE A 342 13.92 -1.09 -16.56
C ILE A 342 12.97 -2.29 -16.62
N ARG A 343 13.55 -3.48 -16.71
CA ARG A 343 12.81 -4.72 -16.54
C ARG A 343 13.15 -5.35 -15.22
N VAL A 344 12.12 -5.74 -14.48
CA VAL A 344 12.25 -6.43 -13.20
C VAL A 344 11.68 -7.84 -13.39
N GLY A 345 12.55 -8.84 -13.38
CA GLY A 345 12.18 -10.25 -13.44
C GLY A 345 12.08 -10.85 -12.04
N VAL A 346 11.00 -11.59 -11.78
CA VAL A 346 10.79 -12.31 -10.51
C VAL A 346 10.53 -13.78 -10.81
N GLY A 347 11.38 -14.62 -10.23
CA GLY A 347 11.23 -16.07 -10.22
C GLY A 347 10.97 -16.55 -8.80
N ILE A 348 9.88 -17.30 -8.57
CA ILE A 348 9.56 -17.88 -7.26
C ILE A 348 9.17 -19.34 -7.43
N ASN A 349 9.76 -20.21 -6.63
CA ASN A 349 9.42 -21.63 -6.61
C ASN A 349 8.09 -21.84 -5.89
N SER A 350 7.23 -22.65 -6.50
CA SER A 350 5.94 -23.05 -5.92
C SER A 350 6.08 -23.97 -4.71
N SER A 351 6.96 -24.95 -4.83
CA SER A 351 7.13 -26.04 -3.88
C SER A 351 8.60 -26.45 -3.73
N PRO A 352 8.98 -27.00 -2.56
CA PRO A 352 10.32 -27.47 -2.32
C PRO A 352 10.70 -28.61 -3.26
N ARG A 353 11.94 -28.62 -3.74
CA ARG A 353 12.44 -29.62 -4.69
C ARG A 353 13.97 -29.68 -4.72
N MET A 354 14.51 -30.65 -5.43
CA MET A 354 15.95 -30.72 -5.73
C MET A 354 16.24 -30.09 -7.09
N ILE A 355 17.25 -29.22 -7.15
CA ILE A 355 17.83 -28.64 -8.37
C ILE A 355 19.34 -28.81 -8.29
N SER A 356 19.94 -29.56 -9.22
CA SER A 356 21.41 -29.77 -9.28
C SER A 356 22.05 -30.16 -7.94
N GLU A 357 21.43 -31.11 -7.23
CA GLU A 357 21.85 -31.63 -5.90
C GLU A 357 21.59 -30.72 -4.69
N ASP A 358 21.17 -29.46 -4.91
CA ASP A 358 20.72 -28.58 -3.83
C ASP A 358 19.20 -28.69 -3.63
N ARG A 359 18.76 -28.67 -2.37
CA ARG A 359 17.35 -28.48 -2.05
C ARG A 359 17.03 -26.99 -2.20
N VAL A 360 15.89 -26.69 -2.80
CA VAL A 360 15.28 -25.36 -2.81
C VAL A 360 13.94 -25.41 -2.09
N SER A 361 13.53 -24.27 -1.54
CA SER A 361 12.21 -24.08 -0.91
C SER A 361 11.21 -23.54 -1.93
N GLY A 362 9.94 -23.39 -1.54
CA GLY A 362 8.89 -22.75 -2.31
C GLY A 362 7.82 -22.13 -1.41
N TRP A 363 6.99 -21.23 -1.97
CA TRP A 363 5.98 -20.53 -1.17
C TRP A 363 4.96 -21.48 -0.53
N SER A 364 4.81 -22.71 -1.00
CA SER A 364 3.92 -23.68 -0.35
C SER A 364 4.29 -23.97 1.10
N GLU A 365 5.56 -23.79 1.48
CA GLU A 365 6.03 -23.93 2.87
C GLU A 365 5.75 -22.69 3.74
N THR A 366 5.38 -21.55 3.12
CA THR A 366 5.07 -20.30 3.84
C THR A 366 3.57 -19.95 3.77
N LEU A 367 3.02 -19.85 2.56
CA LEU A 367 1.63 -19.48 2.30
C LEU A 367 0.67 -20.67 2.27
N GLY A 368 1.18 -21.91 2.25
CA GLY A 368 0.37 -23.10 2.06
C GLY A 368 -0.01 -23.35 0.58
N PRO A 369 -1.02 -24.20 0.30
CA PRO A 369 -1.36 -24.64 -1.05
C PRO A 369 -2.17 -23.59 -1.83
N VAL A 370 -1.54 -22.44 -2.07
CA VAL A 370 -2.11 -21.32 -2.83
C VAL A 370 -1.70 -21.43 -4.30
N SER A 371 -2.63 -21.14 -5.22
CA SER A 371 -2.36 -21.19 -6.66
C SER A 371 -1.37 -20.09 -7.08
N ALA A 372 -0.61 -20.37 -8.13
CA ALA A 372 0.34 -19.40 -8.69
C ALA A 372 -0.32 -18.10 -9.17
N ASP A 373 -1.62 -18.13 -9.50
CA ASP A 373 -2.38 -16.95 -9.93
C ASP A 373 -2.64 -16.00 -8.76
N ILE A 374 -3.03 -16.53 -7.60
CA ILE A 374 -3.23 -15.73 -6.38
C ILE A 374 -1.88 -15.16 -5.91
N VAL A 375 -0.82 -15.99 -5.89
CA VAL A 375 0.51 -15.52 -5.49
C VAL A 375 1.04 -14.48 -6.48
N PHE A 376 0.82 -14.66 -7.78
CA PHE A 376 1.18 -13.63 -8.78
C PHE A 376 0.42 -12.32 -8.54
N GLY A 377 -0.89 -12.35 -8.26
CA GLY A 377 -1.67 -11.13 -7.97
C GLY A 377 -1.14 -10.39 -6.74
N SER A 378 -0.75 -11.13 -5.70
CA SER A 378 -0.13 -10.55 -4.49
C SER A 378 1.24 -9.93 -4.78
N VAL A 379 2.05 -10.59 -5.62
CA VAL A 379 3.37 -10.08 -6.04
C VAL A 379 3.22 -8.85 -6.95
N ASP A 380 2.32 -8.87 -7.94
CA ASP A 380 2.03 -7.73 -8.83
C ASP A 380 1.62 -6.51 -7.99
N SER A 381 0.72 -6.70 -7.02
CA SER A 381 0.25 -5.64 -6.11
C SER A 381 1.38 -5.07 -5.24
N SER A 382 2.26 -5.94 -4.74
CA SER A 382 3.40 -5.55 -3.91
C SER A 382 4.41 -4.71 -4.69
N ILE A 383 4.74 -5.12 -5.93
CA ILE A 383 5.70 -4.40 -6.78
C ILE A 383 5.09 -3.10 -7.31
N SER A 384 3.82 -3.12 -7.71
CA SER A 384 3.09 -1.92 -8.14
C SER A 384 3.05 -0.84 -7.06
N GLY A 385 2.82 -1.22 -5.79
CA GLY A 385 2.81 -0.29 -4.67
C GLY A 385 4.07 0.60 -4.57
N ILE A 386 5.23 0.03 -4.92
CA ILE A 386 6.53 0.71 -4.81
C ILE A 386 7.09 1.26 -6.13
N LEU A 387 6.69 0.73 -7.29
CA LEU A 387 7.29 1.09 -8.59
C LEU A 387 6.29 1.59 -9.64
N GLU A 388 4.98 1.35 -9.49
CA GLU A 388 4.01 1.84 -10.48
C GLU A 388 3.84 3.35 -10.37
N VAL A 389 4.09 4.05 -11.47
CA VAL A 389 3.69 5.46 -11.57
C VAL A 389 2.20 5.50 -11.88
N VAL A 390 1.42 5.91 -10.87
CA VAL A 390 -0.01 6.15 -11.00
C VAL A 390 -0.23 7.64 -11.16
N PRO A 391 -0.85 8.11 -12.27
CA PRO A 391 -1.16 9.52 -12.46
C PRO A 391 -1.89 10.10 -11.24
N GLY A 392 -1.38 11.22 -10.73
CA GLY A 392 -1.93 11.91 -9.57
C GLY A 392 -1.60 11.31 -8.21
N LEU A 393 -0.89 10.17 -8.12
CA LEU A 393 -0.33 9.69 -6.85
C LEU A 393 1.15 10.08 -6.73
N PRO A 394 1.61 10.52 -5.55
CA PRO A 394 3.03 10.71 -5.28
C PRO A 394 3.85 9.42 -5.53
N SER A 395 4.98 9.57 -6.22
CA SER A 395 5.94 8.48 -6.42
C SER A 395 6.69 8.16 -5.13
N VAL A 396 7.20 6.92 -5.03
CA VAL A 396 8.03 6.50 -3.89
C VAL A 396 9.44 7.05 -4.05
N SER A 397 9.95 7.74 -3.02
CA SER A 397 11.32 8.29 -3.07
C SER A 397 12.37 7.20 -2.94
N SER A 398 13.60 7.48 -3.41
CA SER A 398 14.73 6.56 -3.27
C SER A 398 15.07 6.28 -1.81
N GLU A 399 14.88 7.25 -0.91
CA GLU A 399 15.05 7.05 0.54
C GLU A 399 14.02 6.06 1.10
N ALA A 400 12.77 6.12 0.65
CA ALA A 400 11.74 5.17 1.06
C ALA A 400 12.04 3.74 0.53
N LEU A 401 12.56 3.62 -0.70
CA LEU A 401 13.05 2.35 -1.24
C LEU A 401 14.27 1.82 -0.47
N LEU A 402 15.15 2.71 -0.01
CA LEU A 402 16.32 2.37 0.80
C LEU A 402 15.89 1.87 2.18
N ASP A 403 14.96 2.55 2.84
CA ASP A 403 14.36 2.11 4.09
C ASP A 403 13.70 0.74 3.97
N LEU A 404 12.95 0.51 2.88
CA LEU A 404 12.34 -0.79 2.59
C LEU A 404 13.39 -1.89 2.40
N SER A 405 14.42 -1.61 1.61
CA SER A 405 15.54 -2.53 1.37
C SER A 405 16.26 -2.87 2.67
N TRP A 406 16.53 -1.85 3.50
CA TRP A 406 17.21 -2.02 4.78
C TRP A 406 16.38 -2.87 5.74
N ARG A 407 15.07 -2.63 5.86
CA ARG A 407 14.15 -3.46 6.66
C ARG A 407 14.20 -4.93 6.24
N GLY A 408 14.24 -5.19 4.93
CA GLY A 408 14.31 -6.55 4.38
C GLY A 408 15.56 -7.31 4.83
N ILE A 409 16.72 -6.66 4.81
CA ILE A 409 18.01 -7.26 5.20
C ILE A 409 18.16 -7.29 6.72
N SER A 410 17.82 -6.20 7.40
CA SER A 410 17.98 -6.05 8.85
C SER A 410 17.16 -7.07 9.62
N SER A 411 16.05 -7.56 9.06
CA SER A 411 15.29 -8.67 9.64
C SER A 411 16.13 -9.94 9.78
N SER A 412 16.90 -10.31 8.76
CA SER A 412 17.79 -11.49 8.81
C SER A 412 18.99 -11.23 9.74
N LEU A 413 19.57 -10.02 9.69
CA LEU A 413 20.68 -9.64 10.56
C LEU A 413 20.29 -9.69 12.05
N SER A 414 19.07 -9.26 12.39
CA SER A 414 18.56 -9.28 13.76
C SER A 414 18.36 -10.70 14.31
N GLU A 415 18.26 -11.69 13.43
CA GLU A 415 18.18 -13.11 13.78
C GLU A 415 19.57 -13.79 13.82
N GLY A 416 20.64 -13.02 13.60
CA GLY A 416 22.02 -13.49 13.64
C GLY A 416 22.59 -13.91 12.30
N ALA A 417 21.93 -13.61 11.18
CA ALA A 417 22.56 -13.76 9.87
C ALA A 417 23.74 -12.79 9.71
N PHE A 418 24.82 -13.24 9.07
CA PHE A 418 25.97 -12.39 8.80
C PHE A 418 26.67 -12.78 7.50
N PRO A 419 27.22 -11.81 6.76
CA PRO A 419 28.09 -12.07 5.63
C PRO A 419 29.57 -12.21 6.06
N SER A 420 30.27 -13.12 5.41
CA SER A 420 31.73 -13.24 5.39
C SER A 420 32.26 -12.72 4.06
N PHE A 421 33.38 -12.00 4.12
CA PHE A 421 34.03 -11.42 2.95
C PHE A 421 35.48 -11.86 2.88
N SER A 422 35.81 -12.65 1.85
CA SER A 422 37.14 -13.25 1.71
C SER A 422 37.64 -13.96 2.98
N GLY A 423 36.72 -14.63 3.70
CA GLY A 423 37.00 -15.38 4.92
C GLY A 423 37.04 -14.56 6.22
N ASN A 424 36.82 -13.25 6.17
CA ASN A 424 36.71 -12.40 7.36
C ASN A 424 35.28 -11.95 7.60
N GLU A 425 34.84 -12.01 8.86
CA GLU A 425 33.56 -11.44 9.27
C GLU A 425 33.57 -9.93 9.10
N ALA A 426 32.45 -9.36 8.64
CA ALA A 426 32.25 -7.93 8.58
C ALA A 426 30.87 -7.57 9.12
N ARG A 427 30.79 -6.46 9.84
CA ARG A 427 29.52 -5.98 10.35
C ARG A 427 28.81 -5.18 9.27
N VAL A 428 27.62 -5.63 8.87
CA VAL A 428 26.73 -4.82 8.03
C VAL A 428 26.12 -3.72 8.89
N VAL A 429 26.29 -2.47 8.47
CA VAL A 429 25.80 -1.29 9.20
C VAL A 429 24.78 -0.48 8.39
N GLY A 430 24.57 -0.80 7.12
CA GLY A 430 23.57 -0.14 6.28
C GLY A 430 23.56 -0.61 4.83
N LEU A 431 22.77 0.08 4.02
CA LEU A 431 22.79 0.05 2.57
C LEU A 431 23.05 1.48 2.05
N ASP A 432 23.74 1.62 0.93
CA ASP A 432 23.82 2.89 0.21
C ASP A 432 22.66 3.06 -0.79
N ILE A 433 22.55 4.25 -1.38
CA ILE A 433 21.49 4.57 -2.36
C ILE A 433 21.59 3.72 -3.65
N GLY A 434 22.75 3.12 -3.91
CA GLY A 434 22.98 2.19 -5.02
C GLY A 434 22.47 0.77 -4.75
N GLY A 435 22.10 0.45 -3.49
CA GLY A 435 21.77 -0.89 -3.03
C GLY A 435 22.99 -1.74 -2.65
N GLY A 436 24.16 -1.12 -2.49
CA GLY A 436 25.39 -1.75 -1.98
C GLY A 436 25.39 -1.88 -0.45
N LEU A 437 26.02 -2.92 0.08
CA LEU A 437 26.15 -3.12 1.53
C LEU A 437 27.21 -2.18 2.11
N ILE A 438 26.85 -1.47 3.18
CA ILE A 438 27.80 -0.68 3.96
C ILE A 438 28.33 -1.59 5.08
N LEU A 439 29.64 -1.80 5.07
CA LEU A 439 30.34 -2.63 6.03
C LEU A 439 31.22 -1.79 6.93
N GLU A 440 31.28 -2.17 8.20
CA GLU A 440 32.23 -1.64 9.18
C GLU A 440 33.21 -2.75 9.60
N ARG A 441 34.51 -2.42 9.57
CA ARG A 441 35.61 -3.28 10.04
C ARG A 441 36.65 -2.44 10.75
N GLU A 442 36.91 -2.75 12.02
CA GLU A 442 37.94 -2.08 12.83
C GLU A 442 37.84 -0.53 12.82
N GLY A 443 36.64 0.01 12.67
CA GLY A 443 36.37 1.45 12.57
C GLY A 443 36.34 2.03 11.15
N ASP A 444 36.76 1.27 10.14
CA ASP A 444 36.71 1.68 8.74
C ASP A 444 35.39 1.27 8.08
N VAL A 445 34.79 2.20 7.32
CA VAL A 445 33.55 1.98 6.58
C VAL A 445 33.83 1.84 5.09
N SER A 446 33.28 0.80 4.48
CA SER A 446 33.41 0.52 3.04
C SER A 446 32.08 0.09 2.44
N ILE A 447 31.95 0.24 1.13
CA ILE A 447 30.76 -0.17 0.37
C ILE A 447 31.13 -1.36 -0.50
N VAL A 448 30.32 -2.43 -0.43
CA VAL A 448 30.47 -3.61 -1.27
C VAL A 448 29.29 -3.73 -2.23
N THR A 449 29.62 -3.74 -3.52
CA THR A 449 28.69 -3.97 -4.63
C THR A 449 29.00 -5.26 -5.38
N ASP A 450 30.19 -5.84 -5.17
CA ASP A 450 30.64 -7.08 -5.78
C ASP A 450 30.14 -8.30 -4.99
N LEU A 451 29.60 -9.29 -5.70
CA LEU A 451 29.05 -10.51 -5.10
C LEU A 451 30.06 -11.63 -4.96
N ASP A 452 31.08 -11.67 -5.80
CA ASP A 452 32.01 -12.79 -5.85
C ASP A 452 32.86 -12.90 -4.58
N THR A 453 32.79 -11.87 -3.73
CA THR A 453 33.51 -11.77 -2.47
C THR A 453 32.66 -12.06 -1.24
N VAL A 454 31.35 -12.34 -1.37
CA VAL A 454 30.40 -12.39 -0.24
C VAL A 454 29.77 -13.76 -0.07
N GLU A 455 29.96 -14.36 1.10
CA GLU A 455 29.27 -15.57 1.53
C GLU A 455 28.34 -15.26 2.70
N TRP A 456 27.08 -15.66 2.62
CA TRP A 456 26.11 -15.42 3.70
C TRP A 456 25.93 -16.65 4.58
N PHE A 457 25.94 -16.43 5.88
CA PHE A 457 25.62 -17.44 6.89
C PHE A 457 24.28 -17.11 7.54
N PHE A 458 23.38 -18.08 7.54
CA PHE A 458 22.08 -18.00 8.19
C PHE A 458 22.02 -19.02 9.33
N PRO A 459 21.76 -18.59 10.59
CA PRO A 459 21.63 -19.53 11.70
C PRO A 459 20.48 -20.49 11.44
N THR A 460 20.76 -21.78 11.38
CA THR A 460 19.72 -22.80 11.42
C THR A 460 19.21 -22.85 12.86
N GLY A 461 17.95 -22.49 13.09
CA GLY A 461 17.36 -22.51 14.43
C GLY A 461 17.63 -23.84 15.16
N SER A 462 18.12 -23.72 16.40
CA SER A 462 18.32 -24.82 17.35
C SER A 462 17.01 -25.35 17.91
#